data_AF-A0A958SGK9-F1
#
_entry.id   AF-A0A958SGK9-F1
#
_cell.length_a   1.000
_cell.length_b   1.000
_cell.length_c   1.000
_cell.angle_alpha   90.00
_cell.angle_beta   90.00
_cell.angle_gamma   90.00
#
_symmetry.space_group_name_H-M   'P 1'
#
loop_
_entity.id
_entity.type
_entity.pdbx_description
1 polymer ?
#
loop_
_entity_poly.entity_id
_entity_poly.type
_entity_poly.pdbx_seq_one_letter_code
_entity_poly.pdbx_strand_id
1 'polypeptide(L)'
;EYVASQGKCLAQIAKGEVPGVEADAANRLNAVRQLFTEARIKPGYVEIRSLDGQRPRERYAAAAFWMGLLYDENARSLVLSELGKMSADSREQLLEASAKEGLAANTCGINLYKLSEKLLDAACLGLQTRGYGEEKFLKPIQENISEGVTPAERVLKIFRETPTKKIPAVIAYAAQNALD
;
A
#
# COMPACT_ATOMS: atom_id res chain seq x y z
N GLU A 1 -28.04 1.09 16.92
CA GLU A 1 -27.70 2.36 17.60
C GLU A 1 -26.19 2.38 17.84
N TYR A 2 -25.55 3.55 17.78
CA TYR A 2 -24.12 3.67 18.09
C TYR A 2 -23.96 4.17 19.52
N VAL A 3 -23.20 3.45 20.34
CA VAL A 3 -22.90 3.81 21.74
C VAL A 3 -21.43 4.23 21.83
N ALA A 4 -21.16 5.33 22.51
CA ALA A 4 -19.80 5.82 22.74
C ALA A 4 -19.01 4.83 23.62
N SER A 5 -17.82 4.44 23.17
CA SER A 5 -16.94 3.49 23.87
C SER A 5 -15.47 3.91 23.85
N GLN A 6 -15.17 5.21 23.68
CA GLN A 6 -13.81 5.73 23.65
C GLN A 6 -13.07 5.36 24.95
N GLY A 7 -11.81 4.94 24.82
CA GLY A 7 -10.99 4.50 25.95
C GLY A 7 -11.35 3.10 26.48
N LYS A 8 -12.28 2.38 25.86
CA LYS A 8 -12.60 0.98 26.19
C LYS A 8 -12.04 0.02 25.15
N CYS A 9 -11.58 -1.14 25.59
CA CYS A 9 -11.19 -2.24 24.72
C CYS A 9 -12.27 -3.33 24.67
N LEU A 10 -12.17 -4.25 23.70
CA LEU A 10 -13.11 -5.38 23.56
C LEU A 10 -13.22 -6.24 24.83
N ALA A 11 -12.13 -6.41 25.58
CA ALA A 11 -12.15 -7.17 26.82
C ALA A 11 -12.96 -6.48 27.93
N GLN A 12 -13.00 -5.14 27.95
CA GLN A 12 -13.82 -4.36 28.89
C GLN A 12 -15.30 -4.39 28.49
N ILE A 13 -15.59 -4.29 27.19
CA ILE A 13 -16.95 -4.45 26.65
C ILE A 13 -17.50 -5.84 26.99
N ALA A 14 -16.67 -6.89 26.84
CA ALA A 14 -17.06 -8.26 27.20
C ALA A 14 -17.38 -8.43 28.70
N LYS A 15 -16.88 -7.55 29.56
CA LYS A 15 -17.18 -7.50 31.00
C LYS A 15 -18.40 -6.63 31.34
N GLY A 16 -19.07 -6.05 30.34
CA GLY A 16 -20.22 -5.17 30.54
C GLY A 16 -19.86 -3.74 30.98
N GLU A 17 -18.61 -3.30 30.80
CA GLU A 17 -18.19 -1.94 31.18
C GLU A 17 -18.77 -0.84 30.26
N VAL A 18 -19.47 -1.22 29.18
CA VAL A 18 -20.22 -0.31 28.31
C VAL A 18 -21.69 -0.76 28.34
N PRO A 19 -22.55 -0.06 29.10
CA PRO A 19 -23.96 -0.44 29.25
C PRO A 19 -24.66 -0.53 27.89
N GLY A 20 -25.41 -1.62 27.69
CA GLY A 20 -26.17 -1.85 26.45
C GLY A 20 -25.34 -2.29 25.25
N VAL A 21 -24.04 -2.58 25.42
CA VAL A 21 -23.16 -3.07 24.35
C VAL A 21 -22.57 -4.43 24.71
N GLU A 22 -22.89 -5.43 23.90
CA GLU A 22 -22.32 -6.77 24.03
C GLU A 22 -21.10 -6.95 23.13
N ALA A 23 -20.13 -7.77 23.55
CA ALA A 23 -18.96 -8.10 22.74
C ALA A 23 -19.26 -9.22 21.73
N ASP A 24 -20.38 -9.15 21.01
CA ASP A 24 -20.80 -10.16 20.02
C ASP A 24 -19.93 -10.15 18.74
N ALA A 25 -20.22 -11.02 17.77
CA ALA A 25 -19.46 -11.09 16.52
C ALA A 25 -19.49 -9.79 15.71
N ALA A 26 -20.60 -9.07 15.72
CA ALA A 26 -20.77 -7.82 14.99
C ALA A 26 -19.92 -6.70 15.62
N ASN A 27 -19.97 -6.56 16.95
CA ASN A 27 -19.22 -5.55 17.69
C ASN A 27 -17.71 -5.85 17.72
N ARG A 28 -17.31 -7.13 17.77
CA ARG A 28 -15.90 -7.52 17.55
C ARG A 28 -15.41 -7.12 16.17
N LEU A 29 -16.22 -7.34 15.12
CA LEU A 29 -15.86 -6.93 13.76
C LEU A 29 -15.81 -5.39 13.63
N ASN A 30 -16.71 -4.67 14.27
CA ASN A 30 -16.71 -3.20 14.30
C ASN A 30 -15.44 -2.64 14.96
N ALA A 31 -14.95 -3.27 16.03
CA ALA A 31 -13.67 -2.89 16.63
C ALA A 31 -12.48 -3.13 15.68
N VAL A 32 -12.44 -4.30 15.00
CA VAL A 32 -11.39 -4.57 13.99
C VAL A 32 -11.41 -3.55 12.85
N ARG A 33 -12.60 -3.10 12.42
CA ARG A 33 -12.75 -2.06 11.37
C ARG A 33 -12.20 -0.69 11.78
N GLN A 34 -11.97 -0.46 13.08
CA GLN A 34 -11.38 0.77 13.62
C GLN A 34 -9.86 0.69 13.81
N LEU A 35 -9.23 -0.44 13.46
CA LEU A 35 -7.77 -0.54 13.38
C LEU A 35 -7.30 -0.01 12.02
N PHE A 36 -6.42 0.98 12.02
CA PHE A 36 -5.90 1.64 10.82
C PHE A 36 -4.38 1.46 10.71
N THR A 37 -3.97 0.22 10.46
CA THR A 37 -2.58 -0.16 10.15
C THR A 37 -2.35 -0.27 8.64
N GLU A 38 -1.09 -0.40 8.23
CA GLU A 38 -0.66 -0.56 6.82
C GLU A 38 -1.22 -1.83 6.14
N ALA A 39 -1.42 -2.89 6.93
CA ALA A 39 -2.16 -4.07 6.53
C ALA A 39 -3.14 -4.47 7.64
N ARG A 40 -4.32 -4.96 7.27
CA ARG A 40 -5.36 -5.37 8.23
C ARG A 40 -5.90 -6.75 7.91
N ILE A 41 -5.93 -7.61 8.92
CA ILE A 41 -6.50 -8.94 8.83
C ILE A 41 -7.98 -8.89 9.19
N LYS A 42 -8.82 -9.51 8.37
CA LYS A 42 -10.24 -9.74 8.63
C LYS A 42 -10.59 -11.19 8.32
N PRO A 43 -11.75 -11.69 8.80
CA PRO A 43 -12.17 -13.04 8.47
C PRO A 43 -12.19 -13.26 6.95
N GLY A 44 -11.31 -14.14 6.47
CA GLY A 44 -11.22 -14.57 5.08
C GLY A 44 -10.27 -13.76 4.18
N TYR A 45 -9.67 -12.66 4.63
CA TYR A 45 -8.81 -11.85 3.76
C TYR A 45 -7.87 -10.89 4.51
N VAL A 46 -6.84 -10.43 3.79
CA VAL A 46 -5.91 -9.38 4.23
C VAL A 46 -6.15 -8.14 3.35
N GLU A 47 -6.37 -7.00 3.99
CA GLU A 47 -6.48 -5.69 3.33
C GLU A 47 -5.10 -5.01 3.33
N ILE A 48 -4.55 -4.71 2.16
CA ILE A 48 -3.37 -3.84 2.01
C ILE A 48 -3.85 -2.39 1.92
N ARG A 49 -3.25 -1.48 2.71
CA ARG A 49 -3.81 -0.16 2.97
C ARG A 49 -2.84 1.00 2.72
N SER A 50 -1.58 0.70 2.38
CA SER A 50 -0.49 1.67 2.16
C SER A 50 -0.48 2.34 0.78
N LEU A 51 -1.55 2.18 -0.01
CA LEU A 51 -1.58 2.65 -1.40
C LEU A 51 -2.31 3.99 -1.50
N ASP A 52 -1.62 4.98 -2.06
CA ASP A 52 -2.22 6.26 -2.41
C ASP A 52 -3.30 6.10 -3.49
N GLY A 53 -4.27 7.02 -3.48
CA GLY A 53 -5.26 7.14 -4.54
C GLY A 53 -4.61 7.61 -5.84
N GLN A 54 -4.35 6.70 -6.77
CA GLN A 54 -3.73 7.00 -8.07
C GLN A 54 -4.75 7.04 -9.22
N ARG A 55 -4.28 7.36 -10.42
CA ARG A 55 -5.06 7.26 -11.67
C ARG A 55 -5.46 5.79 -11.95
N PRO A 56 -6.51 5.53 -12.75
CA PRO A 56 -7.05 4.17 -12.93
C PRO A 56 -6.02 3.10 -13.33
N ARG A 57 -5.10 3.42 -14.24
CA ARG A 57 -4.07 2.49 -14.73
C ARG A 57 -3.14 2.01 -13.61
N GLU A 58 -2.74 2.92 -12.73
CA GLU A 58 -1.87 2.68 -11.59
C GLU A 58 -2.60 1.90 -10.48
N ARG A 59 -3.92 2.06 -10.33
CA ARG A 59 -4.70 1.25 -9.40
C ARG A 59 -4.68 -0.23 -9.79
N TYR A 60 -4.86 -0.52 -11.08
CA TYR A 60 -4.75 -1.90 -11.58
C TYR A 60 -3.33 -2.44 -11.46
N ALA A 61 -2.31 -1.60 -11.67
CA ALA A 61 -0.92 -1.99 -11.46
C ALA A 61 -0.64 -2.36 -10.01
N ALA A 62 -1.14 -1.59 -9.05
CA ALA A 62 -1.00 -1.89 -7.62
C ALA A 62 -1.66 -3.22 -7.24
N ALA A 63 -2.87 -3.49 -7.76
CA ALA A 63 -3.54 -4.77 -7.55
C ALA A 63 -2.73 -5.94 -8.14
N ALA A 64 -2.24 -5.80 -9.38
CA ALA A 64 -1.41 -6.80 -10.04
C ALA A 64 -0.10 -7.06 -9.28
N PHE A 65 0.57 -6.02 -8.79
CA PHE A 65 1.79 -6.13 -8.01
C PHE A 65 1.59 -6.98 -6.75
N TRP A 66 0.56 -6.68 -5.95
CA TRP A 66 0.25 -7.46 -4.76
C TRP A 66 -0.21 -8.89 -5.07
N MET A 67 -1.00 -9.10 -6.13
CA MET A 67 -1.38 -10.45 -6.55
C MET A 67 -0.15 -11.29 -6.92
N GLY A 68 0.78 -10.73 -7.69
CA GLY A 68 2.01 -11.40 -8.07
C GLY A 68 2.86 -11.80 -6.86
N LEU A 69 3.04 -10.89 -5.91
CA LEU A 69 3.83 -11.16 -4.70
C LEU A 69 3.16 -12.13 -3.74
N LEU A 70 1.84 -12.03 -3.55
CA LEU A 70 1.15 -12.75 -2.48
C LEU A 70 0.68 -14.14 -2.92
N TYR A 71 0.37 -14.36 -4.20
CA TYR A 71 -0.25 -15.62 -4.64
C TYR A 71 0.77 -16.63 -5.17
N ASP A 72 2.05 -16.25 -5.28
CA ASP A 72 3.16 -17.14 -5.64
C ASP A 72 4.06 -17.42 -4.42
N GLU A 73 4.45 -18.69 -4.24
CA GLU A 73 5.25 -19.11 -3.07
C GLU A 73 6.71 -18.63 -3.13
N ASN A 74 7.30 -18.61 -4.33
CA ASN A 74 8.67 -18.15 -4.52
C ASN A 74 8.75 -16.64 -4.30
N ALA A 75 7.77 -15.88 -4.80
CA ALA A 75 7.66 -14.45 -4.57
C ALA A 75 7.53 -14.12 -3.08
N ARG A 76 6.66 -14.83 -2.34
CA ARG A 76 6.55 -14.67 -0.87
C ARG A 76 7.87 -14.99 -0.16
N SER A 77 8.55 -16.06 -0.57
CA SER A 77 9.84 -16.46 0.02
C SER A 77 10.91 -15.40 -0.19
N LEU A 78 10.96 -14.77 -1.37
CA LEU A 78 11.84 -13.65 -1.65
C LEU A 78 11.52 -12.44 -0.77
N VAL A 79 10.25 -12.05 -0.66
CA VAL A 79 9.83 -10.94 0.22
C VAL A 79 10.28 -11.20 1.66
N LEU A 80 10.11 -12.42 2.16
CA LEU A 80 10.54 -12.80 3.50
C LEU A 80 12.07 -12.81 3.65
N SER A 81 12.83 -13.15 2.61
CA SER A 81 14.30 -13.09 2.68
C SER A 81 14.81 -11.66 2.74
N GLU A 82 14.19 -10.74 2.00
CA GLU A 82 14.61 -9.33 1.97
C GLU A 82 14.16 -8.56 3.22
N LEU A 83 12.92 -8.76 3.66
CA LEU A 83 12.27 -7.88 4.65
C LEU A 83 11.87 -8.60 5.95
N GLY A 84 11.83 -9.93 5.97
CA GLY A 84 11.29 -10.71 7.09
C GLY A 84 12.07 -10.60 8.39
N LYS A 85 13.36 -10.25 8.32
CA LYS A 85 14.24 -10.09 9.50
C LYS A 85 14.36 -8.65 10.01
N MET A 86 13.70 -7.69 9.37
CA MET A 86 13.73 -6.30 9.85
C MET A 86 13.07 -6.18 11.22
N SER A 87 13.69 -5.42 12.12
CA SER A 87 13.07 -5.00 13.38
C SER A 87 11.88 -4.08 13.12
N ALA A 88 11.02 -3.88 14.11
CA ALA A 88 9.91 -2.93 14.01
C ALA A 88 10.42 -1.51 13.70
N ASP A 89 11.43 -1.05 14.44
CA ASP A 89 12.03 0.27 14.27
C ASP A 89 12.62 0.46 12.87
N SER A 90 13.29 -0.56 12.31
CA SER A 90 13.80 -0.48 10.94
C SER A 90 12.69 -0.39 9.89
N ARG A 91 11.55 -1.07 10.11
CA ARG A 91 10.40 -0.97 9.20
C ARG A 91 9.77 0.42 9.26
N GLU A 92 9.65 0.99 10.46
CA GLU A 92 9.14 2.36 10.64
C GLU A 92 10.06 3.39 10.00
N GLN A 93 11.38 3.27 10.19
CA GLN A 93 12.37 4.14 9.53
C GLN A 93 12.30 4.04 8.00
N LEU A 94 12.18 2.83 7.46
CA LEU A 94 12.04 2.63 6.01
C LEU A 94 10.71 3.21 5.50
N LEU A 95 9.61 3.03 6.23
CA LEU A 95 8.31 3.60 5.89
C LEU A 95 8.40 5.14 5.83
N GLU A 96 8.96 5.77 6.86
CA GLU A 96 9.15 7.22 6.89
C GLU A 96 10.06 7.73 5.76
N ALA A 97 11.18 7.04 5.51
CA ALA A 97 12.10 7.41 4.44
C ALA A 97 11.41 7.30 3.07
N SER A 98 10.67 6.21 2.83
CA SER A 98 9.92 6.02 1.58
C SER A 98 8.86 7.09 1.35
N ALA A 99 8.16 7.54 2.40
CA ALA A 99 7.18 8.60 2.32
C ALA A 99 7.80 9.97 1.97
N LYS A 100 9.04 10.23 2.41
CA LYS A 100 9.75 11.50 2.19
C LYS A 100 10.54 11.52 0.88
N GLU A 101 11.20 10.42 0.54
CA GLU A 101 12.22 10.33 -0.50
C GLU A 101 11.81 9.46 -1.69
N GLY A 102 10.66 8.78 -1.62
CA GLY A 102 10.21 7.89 -2.69
C GLY A 102 11.23 6.78 -2.96
N LEU A 103 11.47 6.48 -4.24
CA LEU A 103 12.41 5.43 -4.66
C LEU A 103 13.87 5.71 -4.27
N ALA A 104 14.22 6.98 -4.03
CA ALA A 104 15.57 7.37 -3.62
C ALA A 104 15.91 6.96 -2.18
N ALA A 105 14.91 6.57 -1.38
CA ALA A 105 15.10 6.18 0.01
C ALA A 105 16.19 5.12 0.18
N ASN A 106 17.15 5.41 1.05
CA ASN A 106 18.24 4.51 1.38
C ASN A 106 18.51 4.52 2.88
N THR A 107 17.96 3.54 3.60
CA THR A 107 18.04 3.46 5.05
C THR A 107 18.01 2.00 5.51
N CYS A 108 18.48 1.75 6.74
CA CYS A 108 18.53 0.40 7.33
C CYS A 108 19.25 -0.65 6.45
N GLY A 109 20.21 -0.22 5.62
CA GLY A 109 20.91 -1.09 4.66
C GLY A 109 20.08 -1.46 3.42
N ILE A 110 18.91 -0.86 3.24
CA ILE A 110 18.00 -1.07 2.11
C ILE A 110 18.04 0.14 1.19
N ASN A 111 18.40 -0.11 -0.07
CA ASN A 111 18.17 0.81 -1.17
C ASN A 111 16.80 0.51 -1.78
N LEU A 112 15.84 1.42 -1.64
CA LEU A 112 14.45 1.15 -2.01
C LEU A 112 14.26 1.00 -3.51
N TYR A 113 14.99 1.75 -4.34
CA TYR A 113 14.99 1.58 -5.79
C TYR A 113 15.35 0.14 -6.19
N LYS A 114 16.49 -0.37 -5.72
CA LYS A 114 16.96 -1.73 -6.03
C LYS A 114 16.03 -2.81 -5.48
N LEU A 115 15.51 -2.59 -4.27
CA LEU A 115 14.52 -3.49 -3.70
C LEU A 115 13.24 -3.50 -4.55
N SER A 116 12.80 -2.34 -5.03
CA SER A 116 11.59 -2.21 -5.86
C SER A 116 11.74 -2.94 -7.20
N GLU A 117 12.91 -2.85 -7.85
CA GLU A 117 13.22 -3.65 -9.06
C GLU A 117 13.07 -5.14 -8.79
N LYS A 118 13.73 -5.63 -7.72
CA LYS A 118 13.70 -7.04 -7.33
C LYS A 118 12.29 -7.53 -6.98
N LEU A 119 11.50 -6.71 -6.29
CA LEU A 119 10.11 -7.03 -5.96
C LEU A 119 9.20 -6.98 -7.19
N LEU A 120 9.43 -6.06 -8.14
CA LEU A 120 8.69 -6.01 -9.39
C LEU A 120 8.93 -7.26 -10.23
N ASP A 121 10.17 -7.72 -10.33
CA ASP A 121 10.52 -8.96 -11.03
C ASP A 121 9.81 -10.17 -10.41
N ALA A 122 9.81 -10.26 -9.08
CA ALA A 122 9.11 -11.32 -8.37
C ALA A 122 7.58 -11.27 -8.57
N ALA A 123 6.99 -10.08 -8.56
CA ALA A 123 5.58 -9.90 -8.85
C ALA A 123 5.24 -10.33 -10.29
N CYS A 124 6.09 -9.97 -11.25
CA CYS A 124 5.95 -10.37 -12.65
C CYS A 124 5.97 -11.90 -12.80
N LEU A 125 6.97 -12.57 -12.22
CA LEU A 125 7.06 -14.03 -12.21
C LEU A 125 5.84 -14.67 -11.55
N GLY A 126 5.37 -14.14 -10.42
CA GLY A 126 4.20 -14.68 -9.73
C GLY A 126 2.91 -14.56 -10.55
N LEU A 127 2.74 -13.48 -11.31
CA LEU A 127 1.63 -13.35 -12.26
C LEU A 127 1.77 -14.29 -13.46
N GLN A 128 2.99 -14.49 -13.97
CA GLN A 128 3.26 -15.44 -15.04
C GLN A 128 2.94 -16.88 -14.61
N THR A 129 3.28 -17.28 -13.37
CA THR A 129 2.90 -18.57 -12.79
C THR A 129 1.39 -18.78 -12.80
N ARG A 130 0.60 -17.72 -12.57
CA ARG A 130 -0.87 -17.80 -12.59
C ARG A 130 -1.44 -18.00 -14.00
N GLY A 131 -0.74 -17.55 -15.05
CA GLY A 131 -1.06 -17.86 -16.44
C GLY A 131 -2.22 -17.06 -17.07
N TYR A 132 -2.64 -15.95 -16.47
CA TYR A 132 -3.77 -15.14 -16.97
C TYR A 132 -3.38 -13.93 -17.84
N GLY A 133 -2.09 -13.71 -18.12
CA GLY A 133 -1.62 -12.54 -18.87
C GLY A 133 -1.81 -11.21 -18.12
N GLU A 134 -1.75 -11.27 -16.78
CA GLU A 134 -1.98 -10.15 -15.87
C GLU A 134 -0.72 -9.27 -15.71
N GLU A 135 0.46 -9.76 -16.06
CA GLU A 135 1.74 -9.06 -15.96
C GLU A 135 1.77 -7.75 -16.76
N LYS A 136 0.98 -7.65 -17.83
CA LYS A 136 0.80 -6.40 -18.59
C LYS A 136 0.32 -5.23 -17.72
N PHE A 137 -0.41 -5.50 -16.64
CA PHE A 137 -0.89 -4.47 -15.72
C PHE A 137 0.24 -3.87 -14.89
N LEU A 138 1.41 -4.52 -14.79
CA LEU A 138 2.57 -3.99 -14.06
C LEU A 138 3.28 -2.85 -14.77
N LYS A 139 2.96 -2.60 -16.06
CA LYS A 139 3.62 -1.58 -16.89
C LYS A 139 3.78 -0.19 -16.23
N PRO A 140 2.78 0.39 -15.53
CA PRO A 140 2.95 1.68 -14.86
C PRO A 140 3.99 1.68 -13.75
N ILE A 141 4.09 0.58 -12.99
CA ILE A 141 5.10 0.45 -11.93
C ILE A 141 6.48 0.30 -12.58
N GLN A 142 6.57 -0.48 -13.65
CA GLN A 142 7.79 -0.63 -14.44
C GLN A 142 8.29 0.71 -14.99
N GLU A 143 7.40 1.54 -15.56
CA GLU A 143 7.73 2.89 -16.05
C GLU A 143 8.28 3.77 -14.92
N ASN A 144 7.59 3.84 -13.78
CA ASN A 144 8.02 4.64 -12.62
C ASN A 144 9.38 4.20 -12.08
N ILE A 145 9.62 2.89 -11.97
CA ILE A 145 10.91 2.36 -11.52
C ILE A 145 11.98 2.66 -12.56
N SER A 146 11.74 2.40 -13.86
CA SER A 146 12.73 2.64 -14.91
C SER A 146 13.16 4.11 -15.03
N GLU A 147 12.25 5.04 -14.77
CA GLU A 147 12.55 6.47 -14.76
C GLU A 147 13.14 6.94 -13.41
N GLY A 148 12.98 6.14 -12.36
CA GLY A 148 13.31 6.55 -10.98
C GLY A 148 12.41 7.67 -10.47
N VAL A 149 11.17 7.78 -10.97
CA VAL A 149 10.24 8.88 -10.68
C VAL A 149 8.89 8.34 -10.23
N THR A 150 8.46 8.75 -9.05
CA THR A 150 7.16 8.46 -8.47
C THR A 150 6.05 9.35 -9.05
N PRO A 151 4.76 8.94 -8.96
CA PRO A 151 3.64 9.81 -9.31
C PRO A 151 3.65 11.15 -8.55
N ALA A 152 4.05 11.14 -7.28
CA ALA A 152 4.16 12.34 -6.45
C ALA A 152 5.21 13.32 -7.01
N GLU A 153 6.37 12.81 -7.45
CA GLU A 153 7.41 13.65 -8.07
C GLU A 153 6.98 14.22 -9.42
N ARG A 154 6.21 13.48 -10.23
CA ARG A 154 5.62 14.01 -11.47
C ARG A 154 4.65 15.15 -11.18
N VAL A 155 3.76 14.97 -10.21
CA VAL A 155 2.84 16.03 -9.74
C VAL A 155 3.61 17.25 -9.25
N LEU A 156 4.66 17.04 -8.46
CA LEU A 156 5.49 18.10 -7.91
C LEU A 156 6.23 18.87 -9.01
N LYS A 157 6.72 18.18 -10.05
CA LYS A 157 7.31 18.79 -11.24
C LYS A 157 6.29 19.70 -11.96
N ILE A 158 5.09 19.19 -12.25
CA ILE A 158 4.01 19.97 -12.88
C ILE A 158 3.67 21.21 -12.06
N PHE A 159 3.54 21.05 -10.75
CA PHE A 159 3.27 22.16 -9.84
C PHE A 159 4.36 23.23 -9.90
N ARG A 160 5.64 22.82 -9.89
CA ARG A 160 6.79 23.73 -9.94
C ARG A 160 6.94 24.44 -11.29
N GLU A 161 6.66 23.76 -12.39
CA GLU A 161 6.78 24.28 -13.76
C GLU A 161 5.58 25.13 -14.18
N THR A 162 4.44 24.99 -13.51
CA THR A 162 3.28 25.87 -13.73
C THR A 162 3.62 27.29 -13.26
N PRO A 163 3.58 28.32 -14.12
CA PRO A 163 4.03 29.69 -13.77
C PRO A 163 3.38 30.28 -12.52
N THR A 164 2.13 29.90 -12.27
CA THR A 164 1.35 30.37 -11.11
C THR A 164 1.34 29.39 -9.94
N LYS A 165 1.98 28.21 -10.05
CA LYS A 165 1.97 27.13 -9.05
C LYS A 165 0.55 26.85 -8.51
N LYS A 166 -0.43 26.75 -9.41
CA LYS A 166 -1.84 26.62 -9.02
C LYS A 166 -2.28 25.16 -9.04
N ILE A 167 -3.07 24.78 -8.04
CA ILE A 167 -3.68 23.46 -7.88
C ILE A 167 -4.48 22.96 -9.10
N PRO A 168 -5.16 23.78 -9.91
CA PRO A 168 -5.88 23.29 -11.10
C PRO A 168 -4.99 22.55 -12.11
N ALA A 169 -3.71 22.90 -12.25
CA ALA A 169 -2.79 22.15 -13.11
C ALA A 169 -2.51 20.73 -12.58
N VAL A 170 -2.41 20.59 -11.25
CA VAL A 170 -2.28 19.30 -10.57
C VAL A 170 -3.56 18.49 -10.70
N ILE A 171 -4.73 19.12 -10.55
CA ILE A 171 -6.03 18.46 -10.74
C ILE A 171 -6.17 17.98 -12.18
N ALA A 172 -5.79 18.79 -13.17
CA ALA A 172 -5.84 18.40 -14.57
C ALA A 172 -4.99 17.15 -14.86
N TYR A 173 -3.78 17.08 -14.29
CA TYR A 173 -2.94 15.88 -14.37
C TYR A 173 -3.60 14.65 -13.70
N ALA A 174 -4.13 14.82 -12.48
CA ALA A 174 -4.77 13.73 -11.73
C ALA A 174 -6.07 13.25 -12.40
N ALA A 175 -6.75 14.12 -13.14
CA ALA A 175 -7.99 13.84 -13.85
C ALA A 175 -7.80 13.22 -15.24
N GLN A 176 -6.55 13.09 -15.73
CA GLN A 176 -6.28 12.38 -16.98
C GLN A 176 -6.70 10.92 -16.83
N ASN A 177 -7.78 10.54 -17.51
CA ASN A 177 -8.28 9.17 -17.54
C ASN A 177 -7.45 8.31 -18.48
N ALA A 178 -7.05 7.14 -18.00
CA ALA A 178 -6.35 6.13 -18.78
C ALA A 178 -7.33 5.30 -19.63
N LEU A 179 -7.96 5.94 -20.61
CA LEU A 179 -8.63 5.23 -21.71
C LEU A 179 -7.83 5.30 -23.02
N ASP A 180 -6.56 5.72 -22.95
CA ASP A 180 -5.57 5.56 -24.02
C ASP A 180 -4.72 4.31 -23.78
#